data_AF-C4L3D8-F1
#
_entry.id   AF-C4L3D8-F1
#
_cell.length_a   1.000
_cell.length_b   1.000
_cell.length_c   1.000
_cell.angle_alpha   90.00
_cell.angle_beta   90.00
_cell.angle_gamma   90.00
#
_symmetry.space_group_name_H-M   'P 1'
#
loop_
_entity.id
_entity.type
_entity.pdbx_description
1 polymer ?
#
loop_
_entity_poly.entity_id
_entity_poly.type
_entity_poly.pdbx_seq_one_letter_code
_entity_poly.pdbx_strand_id
1 'polypeptide(L)' 'MDLLQLLQERAIPLTLFATLGLFSFMFAFALYKSKPRLSKGLVTMGMSLSFLLLLISVASFVFTVFLGYNS' A
#
# COMPACT_ATOMS: atom_id res chain seq x y z
N MET A 1 -9.80 -22.02 11.98
CA MET A 1 -9.03 -20.92 12.60
C MET A 1 -9.88 -19.67 12.42
N ASP A 2 -10.18 -18.92 13.47
CA ASP A 2 -10.95 -17.68 13.32
C ASP A 2 -10.12 -16.65 12.53
N LEU A 3 -10.77 -15.92 11.61
CA LEU A 3 -10.13 -14.84 10.85
C LEU A 3 -9.44 -13.82 11.77
N LEU A 4 -10.02 -13.60 12.95
CA LEU A 4 -9.54 -12.71 13.98
C LEU A 4 -8.21 -13.18 14.60
N GLN A 5 -8.05 -14.50 14.78
CA GLN A 5 -6.78 -15.11 15.25
C GLN A 5 -5.70 -15.02 14.17
N LEU A 6 -6.03 -15.32 12.91
CA LEU A 6 -5.10 -15.16 11.77
C LEU A 6 -4.63 -13.71 11.61
N LEU A 7 -5.54 -12.74 11.80
CA LEU A 7 -5.24 -11.31 11.82
C LEU A 7 -4.30 -10.92 12.98
N GLN A 8 -4.45 -11.52 14.16
CA GLN A 8 -3.55 -11.30 15.29
C GLN A 8 -2.16 -11.90 15.05
N GLU A 9 -2.07 -13.13 14.57
CA GLU A 9 -0.80 -13.80 14.30
C GLU A 9 0.00 -13.10 13.19
N ARG A 10 -0.71 -12.51 12.22
CA ARG A 10 -0.12 -11.80 11.08
C ARG A 10 -0.24 -10.28 11.22
N ALA A 11 -0.51 -9.77 12.42
CA ALA A 11 -0.77 -8.34 12.65
C ALA A 11 0.38 -7.45 12.19
N ILE A 12 1.63 -7.86 12.45
CA ILE A 12 2.83 -7.10 12.11
C ILE A 12 2.98 -6.92 10.58
N PRO A 13 3.02 -7.97 9.75
CA PRO A 13 3.10 -7.78 8.29
C PRO A 13 1.88 -7.06 7.73
N LEU A 14 0.66 -7.33 8.24
CA LEU A 14 -0.55 -6.66 7.77
C LEU A 14 -0.55 -5.16 8.07
N THR A 15 -0.08 -4.75 9.26
CA THR A 15 0.06 -3.34 9.61
C THR A 15 1.12 -2.64 8.78
N LEU A 16 2.23 -3.30 8.44
CA LEU A 16 3.23 -2.76 7.52
C LEU A 16 2.67 -2.53 6.11
N PHE A 17 1.91 -3.49 5.57
CA PHE A 17 1.29 -3.30 4.25
C PHE A 17 0.20 -2.23 4.28
N ALA A 18 -0.61 -2.18 5.35
CA ALA A 18 -1.63 -1.15 5.52
C ALA A 18 -1.01 0.26 5.61
N THR A 19 0.07 0.43 6.39
CA THR A 19 0.78 1.71 6.49
C THR A 19 1.43 2.11 5.17
N LEU A 20 2.01 1.16 4.42
CA LEU A 20 2.54 1.41 3.08
C LEU A 20 1.45 1.86 2.09
N GLY A 21 0.28 1.23 2.14
CA GLY A 21 -0.87 1.62 1.31
C GLY A 21 -1.35 3.03 1.66
N LEU A 22 -1.46 3.34 2.95
CA LEU A 22 -1.88 4.65 3.45
C LEU A 22 -0.87 5.75 3.08
N PHE A 23 0.43 5.46 3.22
CA PHE A 23 1.50 6.34 2.74
C PHE A 23 1.39 6.60 1.23
N SER A 24 1.15 5.56 0.43
CA SER A 24 1.03 5.68 -1.03
C SER A 24 -0.15 6.56 -1.45
N PHE A 25 -1.29 6.45 -0.75
CA PHE A 25 -2.45 7.34 -0.94
C PHE A 25 -2.14 8.79 -0.55
N MET A 26 -1.53 9.01 0.62
CA MET A 26 -1.14 10.35 1.07
C MET A 26 -0.15 11.01 0.12
N PHE A 27 0.82 10.24 -0.38
CA PHE A 27 1.81 10.71 -1.35
C PHE A 27 1.17 11.07 -2.69
N ALA A 28 0.26 10.24 -3.21
CA ALA A 28 -0.50 10.54 -4.41
C ALA A 28 -1.36 11.81 -4.24
N PHE A 29 -2.01 11.97 -3.09
CA PHE A 29 -2.80 13.16 -2.77
C PHE A 29 -1.94 14.42 -2.69
N ALA A 30 -0.78 14.34 -2.05
CA ALA A 30 0.18 15.44 -1.96
C ALA A 30 0.71 15.85 -3.34
N LEU A 31 1.02 14.87 -4.21
CA LEU A 31 1.41 15.09 -5.61
C LEU A 31 0.29 15.75 -6.41
N TYR A 32 -0.94 15.27 -6.26
CA TYR A 32 -2.12 15.85 -6.92
C TYR A 32 -2.32 17.32 -6.52
N LYS A 33 -2.20 17.64 -5.23
CA LYS A 33 -2.29 19.03 -4.73
C LYS A 33 -1.13 19.90 -5.23
N SER A 34 0.06 19.32 -5.39
CA SER A 34 1.28 20.02 -5.83
C SER A 34 1.43 20.09 -7.35
N LYS A 35 0.51 19.48 -8.11
CA LYS A 35 0.47 19.47 -9.58
C LYS A 35 0.73 20.82 -10.26
N PRO A 36 0.19 21.98 -9.82
CA PRO A 36 0.45 23.26 -10.47
C PRO A 36 1.89 23.78 -10.26
N ARG A 37 2.62 23.26 -9.27
CA ARG A 37 3.99 23.69 -8.93
C ARG A 37 5.07 22.75 -9.46
N LEU A 38 4.69 21.55 -9.92
CA LEU A 38 5.60 20.49 -10.33
C LEU A 38 5.54 20.24 -11.83
N SER A 39 6.65 19.76 -12.41
CA SER A 39 6.67 19.33 -13.80
C SER A 39 5.68 18.18 -14.04
N LYS A 40 4.97 18.21 -15.17
CA LYS A 40 4.02 17.16 -15.57
C LYS A 40 4.67 15.77 -15.56
N GLY A 41 5.93 15.66 -15.98
CA GLY A 41 6.67 14.40 -15.96
C GLY A 41 6.88 13.87 -14.55
N LEU A 42 7.26 14.74 -13.62
CA LEU A 42 7.50 14.38 -12.22
C LEU A 42 6.21 13.97 -11.50
N VAL A 43 5.10 14.67 -11.78
CA VAL A 43 3.77 14.30 -11.26
C VAL A 43 3.35 12.94 -11.81
N THR A 44 3.52 12.70 -13.11
CA THR A 44 3.14 11.43 -13.75
C THR A 44 3.96 10.28 -13.18
N MET A 45 5.28 10.43 -13.08
CA MET A 45 6.16 9.41 -12.51
C MET A 45 5.83 9.12 -11.04
N GLY A 46 5.58 10.16 -10.25
CA GLY A 46 5.18 10.03 -8.85
C GLY A 46 3.83 9.32 -8.68
N MET A 47 2.84 9.66 -9.50
CA MET A 47 1.51 9.01 -9.48
C MET A 47 1.59 7.54 -9.91
N SER A 48 2.36 7.23 -10.96
CA SER A 48 2.61 5.85 -11.38
C SER A 48 3.30 5.04 -10.28
N LEU A 49 4.28 5.63 -9.60
CA LEU A 49 4.95 4.99 -8.47
C LEU A 49 3.99 4.75 -7.29
N SER A 50 3.19 5.74 -6.91
CA SER A 50 2.15 5.58 -5.88
C SER A 50 1.19 4.45 -6.20
N PHE A 51 0.76 4.35 -7.47
CA PHE A 51 -0.16 3.31 -7.90
C PHE A 51 0.49 1.92 -7.82
N LEU A 52 1.74 1.79 -8.26
CA LEU A 52 2.50 0.55 -8.17
C LEU A 52 2.72 0.12 -6.71
N LEU A 53 3.05 1.06 -5.82
CA LEU A 53 3.18 0.80 -4.38
C LEU A 53 1.87 0.36 -3.74
N LEU A 54 0.74 0.99 -4.13
CA LEU A 54 -0.59 0.55 -3.70
C LEU A 54 -0.89 -0.87 -4.14
N LEU A 55 -0.60 -1.19 -5.41
CA LEU A 55 -0.86 -2.51 -5.96
C LEU A 55 -0.03 -3.59 -5.24
N ILE A 56 1.25 -3.31 -4.98
CA ILE A 56 2.13 -4.21 -4.21
C ILE A 56 1.63 -4.36 -2.77
N SER A 57 1.24 -3.26 -2.12
CA SER A 57 0.69 -3.28 -0.76
C SER A 57 -0.57 -4.16 -0.68
N VAL A 58 -1.52 -3.97 -1.59
CA VAL A 58 -2.76 -4.76 -1.64
C VAL A 58 -2.47 -6.23 -1.96
N ALA A 59 -1.63 -6.51 -2.96
CA ALA A 59 -1.26 -7.88 -3.31
C ALA A 59 -0.58 -8.59 -2.13
N SER A 60 0.33 -7.91 -1.43
CA SER A 60 1.03 -8.46 -0.26
C SER A 60 0.11 -8.65 0.94
N PHE A 61 -0.85 -7.75 1.14
CA PHE A 61 -1.89 -7.87 2.16
C PHE A 61 -2.77 -9.09 1.90
N VAL A 62 -3.31 -9.22 0.69
CA VAL A 62 -4.13 -10.38 0.27
C VAL A 62 -3.33 -11.67 0.39
N PHE A 63 -2.10 -11.70 -0.12
CA PHE A 63 -1.23 -12.87 0.04
C PHE A 63 -1.02 -13.22 1.51
N THR A 64 -0.76 -12.25 2.37
CA THR A 64 -0.52 -12.48 3.80
C THR A 64 -1.79 -12.96 4.52
N VAL A 65 -2.97 -12.45 4.17
CA VAL A 65 -4.24 -12.92 4.77
C VAL A 65 -4.58 -14.33 4.30
N PHE A 66 -4.53 -14.60 2.99
CA PHE A 66 -5.06 -15.84 2.41
C PHE A 66 -4.04 -16.98 2.27
N LEU A 67 -2.76 -16.67 2.07
CA LEU A 67 -1.71 -17.63 1.75
C LEU A 67 -0.59 -17.68 2.79
N GLY A 68 -0.59 -16.78 3.77
CA GLY A 68 0.57 -16.44 4.61
C GLY A 68 1.36 -17.64 5.15
N TYR A 69 2.67 -17.39 5.36
CA TYR A 69 3.68 -18.30 5.91
C TYR A 69 3.07 -19.33 6.87
N ASN A 70 3.21 -20.62 6.54
CA ASN A 70 2.49 -21.81 7.04
C ASN A 70 1.14 -22.12 6.36
N SER A 71 1.22 -22.99 5.35
CA SER A 71 0.49 -24.27 5.41
C SER A 71 0.99 -25.12 6.58
#